data_AF-A0A7Z0NLN8-F1
#
_entry.id   AF-A0A7Z0NLN8-F1
#
_cell.length_a   1.000
_cell.length_b   1.000
_cell.length_c   1.000
_cell.angle_alpha   90.00
_cell.angle_beta   90.00
_cell.angle_gamma   90.00
#
_symmetry.space_group_name_H-M   'P 1'
#
loop_
_entity.id
_entity.type
_entity.pdbx_description
1 polymer ?
#
loop_
_entity_poly.entity_id
_entity_poly.type
_entity_poly.pdbx_seq_one_letter_code
_entity_poly.pdbx_strand_id
1 'polypeptide(L)'
;MSHGDESFAVSDHKVSRPAFDVTMRGFDKRQVERHLDQLDGELLQTVTDRNQAHARAEALTAQLAALEAEVTELRERPARVDRAAFRDLGPIVEEILVLAERQAGMIGEAAGQQAAELTAEAERTLTEAQEHAARTMRDFEEELATRRTDQEQADEERRTAAQAELAEIRAAADQLREAGEAAHERARQEAIQVDEQSAQRIEQARAEAEAFLSSARTQIQQEVQAARTRTQEELARWQSTVERELTDRRTAVEQEITEQRTTAEGELATQRTAAEQEIAALIAEAQEYAAKVRQRIDEQAASHQQQLAAVQQDIRDRREGLGRLQSELEAGQQQLAQVRQDGNAIDQELAKQQQRLGTTRRELADELHRLEEARRAADYADQHAKEVRSRVKREAKRVADLAAAAVMAAATGGAATAEYPQVVARNVPAGGDAPAPAPGQDHPASGQPAQLPDEGAGGDNGHRGEASELPGAAPAHPDQPTLPGETVAVAR
;
A
#
# COMPACT_ATOMS: atom_id res chain seq x y z
N MET A 1 -17.66 135.96 45.74
CA MET A 1 -18.80 135.08 46.11
C MET A 1 -20.00 135.64 45.38
N SER A 2 -20.73 134.78 44.65
CA SER A 2 -21.53 135.20 43.48
C SER A 2 -20.65 135.77 42.34
N HIS A 3 -20.99 135.63 41.06
CA HIS A 3 -22.08 134.84 40.45
C HIS A 3 -21.48 133.64 39.70
N GLY A 4 -22.17 132.50 39.78
CA GLY A 4 -21.85 131.30 39.02
C GLY A 4 -23.13 130.75 38.39
N ASP A 5 -23.75 131.57 37.55
CA ASP A 5 -25.02 131.25 36.88
C ASP A 5 -25.16 132.06 35.58
N GLU A 6 -24.36 131.71 34.57
CA GLU A 6 -24.71 131.98 33.17
C GLU A 6 -24.98 130.64 32.50
N SER A 7 -26.27 130.36 32.32
CA SER A 7 -26.74 129.16 31.64
C SER A 7 -26.24 129.16 30.20
N PHE A 8 -25.35 128.22 29.87
CA PHE A 8 -25.14 127.82 28.47
C PHE A 8 -26.49 127.36 27.92
N ALA A 9 -27.10 128.20 27.08
CA ALA A 9 -28.34 127.86 26.40
C ALA A 9 -28.13 126.55 25.64
N VAL A 10 -29.09 125.63 25.76
CA VAL A 10 -29.03 124.33 25.08
C VAL A 10 -29.29 124.55 23.60
N SER A 11 -28.25 124.91 22.86
CA SER A 11 -28.21 124.82 21.40
C SER A 11 -28.52 123.36 21.03
N ASP A 12 -29.65 123.14 20.35
CA ASP A 12 -30.15 121.80 20.03
C ASP A 12 -29.26 121.10 18.99
N HIS A 13 -28.15 120.54 19.47
CA HIS A 13 -27.30 119.61 18.74
C HIS A 13 -27.39 118.25 19.43
N LYS A 14 -28.28 117.43 18.87
CA LYS A 14 -28.58 116.07 19.29
C LYS A 14 -27.29 115.24 19.31
N VAL A 15 -26.74 115.03 20.51
CA VAL A 15 -25.61 114.11 20.74
C VAL A 15 -26.09 112.66 20.66
N SER A 16 -26.61 112.28 19.49
CA SER A 16 -26.71 110.89 19.06
C SER A 16 -25.29 110.34 19.04
N ARG A 17 -24.97 109.42 19.95
CA ARG A 17 -23.68 108.72 19.94
C ARG A 17 -23.50 108.08 18.55
N PRO A 18 -22.44 108.39 17.80
CA PRO A 18 -22.21 107.80 16.49
C PRO A 18 -22.03 106.29 16.64
N ALA A 19 -22.92 105.53 16.00
CA ALA A 19 -22.81 104.09 15.89
C ALA A 19 -21.82 103.77 14.77
N PHE A 20 -20.57 103.46 15.14
CA PHE A 20 -19.57 102.98 14.19
C PHE A 20 -19.75 101.48 13.92
N ASP A 21 -19.66 101.06 12.65
CA ASP A 21 -19.76 99.66 12.29
C ASP A 21 -18.57 98.85 12.83
N VAL A 22 -18.85 97.70 13.46
CA VAL A 22 -17.83 96.82 14.05
C VAL A 22 -17.43 95.74 13.04
N THR A 23 -16.19 95.82 12.57
CA THR A 23 -15.54 94.77 11.75
C THR A 23 -14.87 93.71 12.63
N MET A 24 -14.37 92.62 12.01
CA MET A 24 -13.68 91.51 12.68
C MET A 24 -12.42 91.87 13.50
N ARG A 25 -12.00 93.16 13.52
CA ARG A 25 -10.92 93.67 14.38
C ARG A 25 -11.26 95.00 15.09
N GLY A 26 -12.54 95.33 15.23
CA GLY A 26 -13.03 96.59 15.82
C GLY A 26 -13.68 97.52 14.79
N PHE A 27 -13.94 98.77 15.21
CA PHE A 27 -14.66 99.76 14.40
C PHE A 27 -14.03 100.02 13.02
N ASP A 28 -14.85 100.34 12.00
CA ASP A 28 -14.35 100.79 10.71
C ASP A 28 -13.54 102.08 10.88
N LYS A 29 -12.22 101.93 10.73
CA LYS A 29 -11.25 103.02 10.77
C LYS A 29 -11.65 104.19 9.85
N ARG A 30 -12.24 103.94 8.68
CA ARG A 30 -12.67 104.99 7.74
C ARG A 30 -13.92 105.74 8.18
N GLN A 31 -14.72 105.20 9.11
CA GLN A 31 -15.82 105.95 9.74
C GLN A 31 -15.29 106.81 10.88
N VAL A 32 -14.39 106.24 11.69
CA VAL A 32 -13.76 106.95 12.82
C VAL A 32 -12.92 108.13 12.33
N GLU A 33 -12.05 107.96 11.33
CA GLU A 33 -11.22 109.05 10.77
C GLU A 33 -12.08 110.23 10.29
N ARG A 34 -13.11 109.99 9.46
CA ARG A 34 -14.01 111.06 8.98
C ARG A 34 -14.79 111.76 10.09
N HIS A 35 -15.12 111.08 11.18
CA HIS A 35 -15.80 111.71 12.31
C HIS A 35 -14.84 112.54 13.17
N LEU A 36 -13.58 112.11 13.31
CA LEU A 36 -12.53 112.93 13.94
C LEU A 36 -12.24 114.20 13.11
N ASP A 37 -12.10 114.06 11.78
CA ASP A 37 -11.94 115.21 10.87
C ASP A 37 -13.09 116.24 11.03
N GLN A 38 -14.33 115.75 11.21
CA GLN A 38 -15.51 116.59 11.46
C GLN A 38 -15.45 117.27 12.83
N LEU A 39 -15.15 116.53 13.90
CA LEU A 39 -15.05 117.07 15.26
C LEU A 39 -13.94 118.11 15.40
N ASP A 40 -12.79 117.91 14.75
CA ASP A 40 -11.70 118.90 14.73
C ASP A 40 -12.13 120.19 13.99
N GLY A 41 -12.95 120.07 12.93
CA GLY A 41 -13.57 121.21 12.25
C GLY A 41 -14.54 121.99 13.15
N GLU A 42 -15.45 121.29 13.84
CA GLU A 42 -16.41 121.86 14.79
C GLU A 42 -15.68 122.51 16.00
N LEU A 43 -14.60 121.91 16.48
CA LEU A 43 -13.76 122.44 17.56
C LEU A 43 -12.99 123.70 17.12
N LEU A 44 -12.45 123.73 15.90
CA LEU A 44 -11.83 124.94 15.35
C LEU A 44 -12.84 126.08 15.24
N GLN A 45 -14.05 125.81 14.73
CA GLN A 45 -15.09 126.83 14.58
C GLN A 45 -15.53 127.39 15.94
N THR A 46 -15.86 126.54 16.91
CA THR A 46 -16.24 126.98 18.26
C THR A 46 -15.13 127.75 18.99
N VAL A 47 -13.85 127.41 18.77
CA VAL A 47 -12.71 128.21 19.25
C VAL A 47 -12.67 129.59 18.57
N THR A 48 -12.92 129.70 17.27
CA THR A 48 -12.97 131.01 16.60
C THR A 48 -14.14 131.88 17.06
N ASP A 49 -15.32 131.31 17.27
CA ASP A 49 -16.50 132.03 17.74
C ASP A 49 -16.34 132.51 19.19
N ARG A 50 -15.79 131.67 20.07
CA ARG A 50 -15.40 132.05 21.44
C ARG A 50 -14.41 133.23 21.44
N ASN A 51 -13.39 133.18 20.58
CA ASN A 51 -12.39 134.25 20.50
C ASN A 51 -13.00 135.57 19.98
N GLN A 52 -13.94 135.51 19.03
CA GLN A 52 -14.71 136.68 18.60
C GLN A 52 -15.59 137.25 19.72
N ALA A 53 -16.27 136.40 20.49
CA ALA A 53 -17.08 136.82 21.62
C ALA A 53 -16.24 137.52 22.70
N HIS A 54 -15.03 137.01 22.98
CA HIS A 54 -14.12 137.62 23.94
C HIS A 54 -13.67 139.03 23.50
N ALA A 55 -13.29 139.21 22.23
CA ALA A 55 -12.93 140.52 21.68
C ALA A 55 -14.09 141.53 21.72
N ARG A 56 -15.35 141.07 21.58
CA ARG A 56 -16.54 141.93 21.76
C ARG A 56 -16.72 142.34 23.23
N ALA A 57 -16.45 141.45 24.18
CA ALA A 57 -16.52 141.78 25.61
C ALA A 57 -15.43 142.78 26.03
N GLU A 58 -14.20 142.63 25.54
CA GLU A 58 -13.12 143.61 25.75
C GLU A 58 -13.50 145.00 25.19
N ALA A 59 -14.07 145.05 23.97
CA ALA A 59 -14.50 146.30 23.35
C ALA A 59 -15.63 147.00 24.13
N LEU A 60 -16.62 146.26 24.64
CA LEU A 60 -17.68 146.81 25.50
C LEU A 60 -17.13 147.31 26.85
N THR A 61 -16.16 146.60 27.42
CA THR A 61 -15.49 147.01 28.67
C THR A 61 -14.76 148.35 28.51
N ALA A 62 -14.12 148.57 27.36
CA ALA A 62 -13.49 149.85 27.03
C ALA A 62 -14.50 151.00 26.85
N GLN A 63 -15.69 150.73 26.31
CA GLN A 63 -16.76 151.73 26.17
C GLN A 63 -17.34 152.17 27.52
N LEU A 64 -17.51 151.23 28.48
CA LEU A 64 -17.96 151.57 29.83
C LEU A 64 -16.95 152.48 30.55
N ALA A 65 -15.66 152.18 30.47
CA ALA A 65 -14.61 153.01 31.08
C ALA A 65 -14.56 154.45 30.52
N ALA A 66 -14.94 154.65 29.25
CA ALA A 66 -15.06 155.97 28.65
C ALA A 66 -16.29 156.75 29.17
N LEU A 67 -17.45 156.09 29.28
CA LEU A 67 -18.67 156.69 29.81
C LEU A 67 -18.54 157.07 31.31
N GLU A 68 -17.82 156.27 32.10
CA GLU A 68 -17.53 156.61 33.51
C GLU A 68 -16.72 157.91 33.62
N ALA A 69 -15.77 158.15 32.71
CA ALA A 69 -14.99 159.39 32.67
C ALA A 69 -15.87 160.62 32.35
N GLU A 70 -16.74 160.54 31.32
CA GLU A 70 -17.68 161.63 30.98
C GLU A 70 -18.62 161.97 32.16
N VAL A 71 -19.11 160.96 32.88
CA VAL A 71 -19.94 161.14 34.08
C VAL A 71 -19.17 161.79 35.23
N THR A 72 -17.85 161.63 35.31
CA THR A 72 -17.03 162.40 36.28
C THR A 72 -16.84 163.85 35.86
N GLU A 73 -16.57 164.15 34.58
CA GLU A 73 -16.42 165.54 34.09
C GLU A 73 -17.69 166.36 34.32
N LEU A 74 -18.86 165.80 34.01
CA LEU A 74 -20.15 166.47 34.18
C LEU A 74 -20.49 166.80 35.65
N ARG A 75 -19.85 166.16 36.63
CA ARG A 75 -20.09 166.38 38.06
C ARG A 75 -19.30 167.55 38.65
N GLU A 76 -18.24 168.04 38.00
CA GLU A 76 -17.39 169.11 38.56
C GLU A 76 -17.88 170.55 38.24
N ARG A 77 -19.07 170.73 37.64
CA ARG A 77 -19.61 172.04 37.25
C ARG A 77 -20.76 172.56 38.14
N PRO A 78 -20.51 173.41 39.16
CA PRO A 78 -21.53 174.15 39.88
C PRO A 78 -21.87 175.50 39.20
N ALA A 79 -23.15 175.87 39.15
CA ALA A 79 -23.63 177.15 38.61
C ALA A 79 -24.41 177.97 39.64
N ARG A 80 -24.41 179.31 39.50
CA ARG A 80 -25.16 180.28 40.34
C ARG A 80 -26.03 181.18 39.47
N VAL A 81 -27.25 181.50 39.92
CA VAL A 81 -28.03 182.66 39.45
C VAL A 81 -28.88 183.21 40.60
N ASP A 82 -28.74 184.51 40.89
CA ASP A 82 -29.68 185.28 41.73
C ASP A 82 -30.77 185.94 40.86
N ARG A 83 -31.94 186.22 41.43
CA ARG A 83 -32.97 187.10 40.81
C ARG A 83 -33.13 188.39 41.61
N ALA A 84 -32.92 189.52 40.95
CA ALA A 84 -33.20 190.84 41.50
C ALA A 84 -34.69 191.19 41.43
N ALA A 85 -35.14 192.06 42.35
CA ALA A 85 -36.48 192.66 42.32
C ALA A 85 -36.37 194.16 42.03
N PHE A 86 -37.16 194.65 41.10
CA PHE A 86 -37.33 196.08 40.82
C PHE A 86 -38.67 196.56 41.38
N ARG A 87 -38.67 197.78 41.93
CA ARG A 87 -39.83 198.49 42.47
C ARG A 87 -39.89 199.86 41.77
N ASP A 88 -41.06 200.49 41.80
CA ASP A 88 -41.31 201.85 41.29
C ASP A 88 -41.38 202.00 39.75
N LEU A 89 -42.39 201.37 39.15
CA LEU A 89 -42.94 201.76 37.83
C LEU A 89 -44.45 202.00 37.96
N GLY A 90 -44.92 203.14 37.44
CA GLY A 90 -46.27 203.67 37.69
C GLY A 90 -47.40 203.08 36.80
N PRO A 91 -48.63 203.60 36.91
CA PRO A 91 -49.86 202.90 36.50
C PRO A 91 -49.99 202.53 35.00
N ILE A 92 -49.23 203.16 34.10
CA ILE A 92 -49.19 202.72 32.69
C ILE A 92 -48.43 201.39 32.55
N VAL A 93 -47.40 201.16 33.38
CA VAL A 93 -46.74 199.84 33.46
C VAL A 93 -47.63 198.85 34.20
N GLU A 94 -48.47 199.29 35.13
CA GLU A 94 -49.50 198.44 35.76
C GLU A 94 -50.55 197.98 34.73
N GLU A 95 -51.02 198.86 33.85
CA GLU A 95 -51.91 198.49 32.73
C GLU A 95 -51.22 197.59 31.68
N ILE A 96 -49.95 197.85 31.35
CA ILE A 96 -49.14 196.96 30.49
C ILE A 96 -48.92 195.61 31.16
N LEU A 97 -48.69 195.56 32.47
CA LEU A 97 -48.55 194.31 33.23
C LEU A 97 -49.87 193.54 33.28
N VAL A 98 -51.01 194.19 33.49
CA VAL A 98 -52.34 193.53 33.43
C VAL A 98 -52.64 193.02 32.02
N LEU A 99 -52.26 193.76 30.96
CA LEU A 99 -52.42 193.30 29.59
C LEU A 99 -51.46 192.13 29.27
N ALA A 100 -50.22 192.19 29.74
CA ALA A 100 -49.21 191.16 29.56
C ALA A 100 -49.49 189.91 30.41
N GLU A 101 -50.07 190.06 31.60
CA GLU A 101 -50.56 188.97 32.46
C GLU A 101 -51.79 188.31 31.83
N ARG A 102 -52.68 189.09 31.20
CA ARG A 102 -53.78 188.55 30.39
C ARG A 102 -53.30 187.84 29.12
N GLN A 103 -52.27 188.35 28.43
CA GLN A 103 -51.64 187.65 27.31
C GLN A 103 -50.87 186.41 27.75
N ALA A 104 -50.15 186.46 28.88
CA ALA A 104 -49.48 185.30 29.47
C ALA A 104 -50.48 184.26 29.97
N GLY A 105 -51.65 184.69 30.45
CA GLY A 105 -52.81 183.85 30.72
C GLY A 105 -53.28 183.13 29.46
N MET A 106 -53.60 183.85 28.38
CA MET A 106 -54.00 183.23 27.11
C MET A 106 -52.90 182.33 26.50
N ILE A 107 -51.62 182.68 26.63
CA ILE A 107 -50.49 181.86 26.18
C ILE A 107 -50.33 180.62 27.07
N GLY A 108 -50.55 180.73 28.39
CA GLY A 108 -50.51 179.62 29.33
C GLY A 108 -51.71 178.68 29.19
N GLU A 109 -52.89 179.21 28.87
CA GLU A 109 -54.08 178.44 28.51
C GLU A 109 -53.86 177.73 27.17
N ALA A 110 -53.35 178.41 26.13
CA ALA A 110 -53.07 177.79 24.83
C ALA A 110 -51.94 176.75 24.90
N ALA A 111 -50.84 177.04 25.62
CA ALA A 111 -49.75 176.08 25.83
C ALA A 111 -50.18 174.92 26.75
N GLY A 112 -51.08 175.17 27.71
CA GLY A 112 -51.69 174.14 28.54
C GLY A 112 -52.64 173.24 27.75
N GLN A 113 -53.41 173.81 26.81
CA GLN A 113 -54.23 173.07 25.85
C GLN A 113 -53.34 172.22 24.92
N GLN A 114 -52.31 172.81 24.31
CA GLN A 114 -51.35 172.09 23.45
C GLN A 114 -50.59 171.00 24.21
N ALA A 115 -50.20 171.25 25.47
CA ALA A 115 -49.58 170.23 26.31
C ALA A 115 -50.57 169.09 26.64
N ALA A 116 -51.83 169.41 26.97
CA ALA A 116 -52.87 168.43 27.22
C ALA A 116 -53.23 167.60 25.97
N GLU A 117 -53.27 168.23 24.80
CA GLU A 117 -53.45 167.60 23.48
C GLU A 117 -52.29 166.63 23.20
N LEU A 118 -51.03 167.09 23.33
CA LEU A 118 -49.85 166.25 23.14
C LEU A 118 -49.75 165.11 24.16
N THR A 119 -50.14 165.31 25.42
CA THR A 119 -50.21 164.20 26.40
C THR A 119 -51.33 163.22 26.04
N ALA A 120 -52.49 163.69 25.57
CA ALA A 120 -53.58 162.82 25.15
C ALA A 120 -53.22 162.04 23.87
N GLU A 121 -52.44 162.61 22.96
CA GLU A 121 -51.88 161.92 21.78
C GLU A 121 -50.79 160.92 22.16
N ALA A 122 -49.92 161.25 23.12
CA ALA A 122 -48.94 160.31 23.67
C ALA A 122 -49.60 159.15 24.42
N GLU A 123 -50.65 159.41 25.21
CA GLU A 123 -51.44 158.37 25.91
C GLU A 123 -52.22 157.49 24.93
N ARG A 124 -52.82 158.06 23.86
CA ARG A 124 -53.45 157.30 22.78
C ARG A 124 -52.44 156.40 22.06
N THR A 125 -51.33 156.96 21.58
CA THR A 125 -50.33 156.17 20.85
C THR A 125 -49.64 155.12 21.74
N LEU A 126 -49.45 155.39 23.04
CA LEU A 126 -48.97 154.40 24.01
C LEU A 126 -50.00 153.29 24.27
N THR A 127 -51.28 153.62 24.42
CA THR A 127 -52.34 152.61 24.61
C THR A 127 -52.60 151.80 23.34
N GLU A 128 -52.58 152.42 22.16
CA GLU A 128 -52.61 151.74 20.86
C GLU A 128 -51.41 150.80 20.68
N ALA A 129 -50.20 151.23 21.04
CA ALA A 129 -49.00 150.39 20.99
C ALA A 129 -49.05 149.23 22.01
N GLN A 130 -49.54 149.47 23.23
CA GLN A 130 -49.74 148.42 24.23
C GLN A 130 -50.83 147.43 23.80
N GLU A 131 -51.94 147.90 23.24
CA GLU A 131 -52.97 147.04 22.67
C GLU A 131 -52.46 146.24 21.48
N HIS A 132 -51.67 146.84 20.58
CA HIS A 132 -51.07 146.14 19.46
C HIS A 132 -50.09 145.06 19.92
N ALA A 133 -49.20 145.38 20.87
CA ALA A 133 -48.30 144.39 21.48
C ALA A 133 -49.05 143.28 22.23
N ALA A 134 -50.14 143.61 22.93
CA ALA A 134 -50.99 142.63 23.60
C ALA A 134 -51.83 141.78 22.62
N ARG A 135 -52.08 142.26 21.40
CA ARG A 135 -52.67 141.46 20.30
C ARG A 135 -51.62 140.52 19.73
N THR A 136 -50.48 141.04 19.26
CA THR A 136 -49.42 140.20 18.66
C THR A 136 -48.85 139.16 19.62
N MET A 137 -48.76 139.45 20.93
CA MET A 137 -48.40 138.43 21.93
C MET A 137 -49.43 137.30 22.01
N ARG A 138 -50.73 137.58 21.95
CA ARG A 138 -51.77 136.54 21.90
C ARG A 138 -51.72 135.77 20.58
N ASP A 139 -51.56 136.47 19.47
CA ASP A 139 -51.43 135.85 18.13
C ASP A 139 -50.25 134.86 18.12
N PHE A 140 -49.11 135.22 18.72
CA PHE A 140 -47.96 134.32 18.89
C PHE A 140 -48.19 133.20 19.92
N GLU A 141 -48.91 133.46 21.01
CA GLU A 141 -49.28 132.40 21.97
C GLU A 141 -50.23 131.37 21.35
N GLU A 142 -51.16 131.80 20.48
CA GLU A 142 -52.05 130.94 19.70
C GLU A 142 -51.31 130.19 18.59
N GLU A 143 -50.37 130.82 17.87
CA GLU A 143 -49.46 130.13 16.94
C GLU A 143 -48.57 129.08 17.64
N LEU A 144 -48.10 129.35 18.86
CA LEU A 144 -47.28 128.41 19.62
C LEU A 144 -48.12 127.28 20.25
N ALA A 145 -49.36 127.56 20.65
CA ALA A 145 -50.30 126.54 21.11
C ALA A 145 -50.68 125.57 19.97
N THR A 146 -51.05 126.10 18.80
CA THR A 146 -51.39 125.29 17.61
C THR A 146 -50.20 124.47 17.13
N ARG A 147 -49.01 125.07 16.97
CA ARG A 147 -47.78 124.30 16.61
C ARG A 147 -47.44 123.20 17.61
N ARG A 148 -47.74 123.38 18.91
CA ARG A 148 -47.57 122.32 19.92
C ARG A 148 -48.59 121.20 19.73
N THR A 149 -49.88 121.50 19.56
CA THR A 149 -50.89 120.46 19.33
C THR A 149 -50.65 119.69 18.03
N ASP A 150 -50.22 120.39 16.98
CA ASP A 150 -49.90 119.77 15.69
C ASP A 150 -48.67 118.85 15.79
N GLN A 151 -47.64 119.29 16.54
CA GLN A 151 -46.46 118.47 16.81
C GLN A 151 -46.79 117.26 17.70
N GLU A 152 -47.61 117.43 18.73
CA GLU A 152 -48.06 116.35 19.63
C GLU A 152 -48.89 115.31 18.87
N GLN A 153 -49.82 115.74 18.02
CA GLN A 153 -50.58 114.86 17.12
C GLN A 153 -49.65 114.12 16.15
N ALA A 154 -48.75 114.82 15.47
CA ALA A 154 -47.80 114.18 14.55
C ALA A 154 -46.84 113.21 15.26
N ASP A 155 -46.50 113.44 16.53
CA ASP A 155 -45.73 112.52 17.37
C ASP A 155 -46.55 111.30 17.78
N GLU A 156 -47.84 111.47 18.10
CA GLU A 156 -48.75 110.37 18.43
C GLU A 156 -49.10 109.50 17.21
N GLU A 157 -49.32 110.10 16.04
CA GLU A 157 -49.45 109.40 14.76
C GLU A 157 -48.19 108.57 14.44
N ARG A 158 -46.99 109.17 14.58
CA ARG A 158 -45.73 108.43 14.37
C ARG A 158 -45.51 107.32 15.40
N ARG A 159 -45.94 107.50 16.66
CA ARG A 159 -45.88 106.45 17.69
C ARG A 159 -46.87 105.32 17.43
N THR A 160 -48.10 105.63 17.04
CA THR A 160 -49.14 104.63 16.75
C THR A 160 -48.85 103.85 15.47
N ALA A 161 -48.37 104.51 14.41
CA ALA A 161 -47.87 103.85 13.21
C ALA A 161 -46.70 102.89 13.53
N ALA A 162 -45.68 103.34 14.25
CA ALA A 162 -44.56 102.49 14.64
C ALA A 162 -44.98 101.32 15.57
N GLN A 163 -46.00 101.51 16.42
CA GLN A 163 -46.58 100.44 17.23
C GLN A 163 -47.35 99.42 16.37
N ALA A 164 -48.06 99.87 15.33
CA ALA A 164 -48.74 99.00 14.38
C ALA A 164 -47.75 98.17 13.57
N GLU A 165 -46.72 98.80 12.98
CA GLU A 165 -45.62 98.10 12.27
C GLU A 165 -44.94 97.07 13.18
N LEU A 166 -44.63 97.42 14.44
CA LEU A 166 -44.06 96.48 15.40
C LEU A 166 -45.02 95.35 15.80
N ALA A 167 -46.33 95.56 15.75
CA ALA A 167 -47.33 94.51 15.98
C ALA A 167 -47.44 93.57 14.77
N GLU A 168 -47.43 94.10 13.55
CA GLU A 168 -47.42 93.31 12.30
C GLU A 168 -46.14 92.48 12.16
N ILE A 169 -44.97 93.07 12.42
CA ILE A 169 -43.67 92.37 12.40
C ILE A 169 -43.65 91.24 13.45
N ARG A 170 -44.22 91.45 14.63
CA ARG A 170 -44.35 90.39 15.66
C ARG A 170 -45.28 89.28 15.18
N ALA A 171 -46.48 89.61 14.71
CA ALA A 171 -47.44 88.63 14.20
C ALA A 171 -46.85 87.80 13.03
N ALA A 172 -46.11 88.42 12.11
CA ALA A 172 -45.41 87.73 11.04
C ALA A 172 -44.28 86.82 11.56
N ALA A 173 -43.50 87.28 12.55
CA ALA A 173 -42.46 86.47 13.18
C ALA A 173 -43.02 85.28 13.99
N ASP A 174 -44.18 85.46 14.62
CA ASP A 174 -44.91 84.39 15.32
C ASP A 174 -45.46 83.36 14.33
N GLN A 175 -46.13 83.80 13.25
CA GLN A 175 -46.59 82.92 12.17
C GLN A 175 -45.45 82.14 11.50
N LEU A 176 -44.30 82.77 11.26
CA LEU A 176 -43.12 82.10 10.71
C LEU A 176 -42.54 81.05 11.68
N ARG A 177 -42.61 81.30 13.00
CA ARG A 177 -42.20 80.32 14.02
C ARG A 177 -43.15 79.12 14.06
N GLU A 178 -44.45 79.36 14.15
CA GLU A 178 -45.48 78.31 14.15
C GLU A 178 -45.43 77.47 12.86
N ALA A 179 -45.24 78.11 11.70
CA ALA A 179 -45.06 77.41 10.42
C ALA A 179 -43.76 76.59 10.39
N GLY A 180 -42.67 77.10 10.96
CA GLY A 180 -41.39 76.39 11.08
C GLY A 180 -41.48 75.18 12.03
N GLU A 181 -42.10 75.33 13.19
CA GLU A 181 -42.35 74.26 14.15
C GLU A 181 -43.28 73.18 13.55
N ALA A 182 -44.37 73.58 12.89
CA ALA A 182 -45.27 72.66 12.20
C ALA A 182 -44.61 71.93 11.02
N ALA A 183 -43.69 72.57 10.29
CA ALA A 183 -42.90 71.92 9.25
C ALA A 183 -41.87 70.94 9.83
N HIS A 184 -41.23 71.30 10.95
CA HIS A 184 -40.27 70.45 11.65
C HIS A 184 -40.91 69.21 12.27
N GLU A 185 -42.09 69.32 12.86
CA GLU A 185 -42.84 68.16 13.37
C GLU A 185 -43.34 67.24 12.26
N ARG A 186 -43.72 67.78 11.08
CA ARG A 186 -44.00 66.94 9.90
C ARG A 186 -42.75 66.20 9.44
N ALA A 187 -41.62 66.89 9.29
CA ALA A 187 -40.35 66.28 8.90
C ALA A 187 -39.89 65.20 9.90
N ARG A 188 -40.13 65.39 11.21
CA ARG A 188 -39.93 64.37 12.25
C ARG A 188 -40.84 63.16 12.08
N GLN A 189 -42.13 63.38 11.84
CA GLN A 189 -43.11 62.29 11.65
C GLN A 189 -42.86 61.52 10.35
N GLU A 190 -42.46 62.21 9.28
CA GLU A 190 -42.07 61.60 8.01
C GLU A 190 -40.76 60.80 8.15
N ALA A 191 -39.75 61.33 8.86
CA ALA A 191 -38.52 60.59 9.16
C ALA A 191 -38.82 59.31 9.97
N ILE A 192 -39.62 59.39 11.03
CA ILE A 192 -40.02 58.22 11.83
C ILE A 192 -40.78 57.19 10.97
N GLN A 193 -41.68 57.63 10.08
CA GLN A 193 -42.39 56.72 9.16
C GLN A 193 -41.45 56.07 8.13
N VAL A 194 -40.45 56.80 7.62
CA VAL A 194 -39.45 56.25 6.69
C VAL A 194 -38.53 55.26 7.41
N ASP A 195 -38.07 55.59 8.61
CA ASP A 195 -37.26 54.70 9.46
C ASP A 195 -38.03 53.42 9.78
N GLU A 196 -39.29 53.52 10.21
CA GLU A 196 -40.14 52.35 10.51
C GLU A 196 -40.40 51.51 9.25
N GLN A 197 -40.76 52.12 8.11
CA GLN A 197 -40.91 51.39 6.85
C GLN A 197 -39.60 50.73 6.39
N SER A 198 -38.45 51.36 6.63
CA SER A 198 -37.15 50.76 6.29
C SER A 198 -36.84 49.56 7.18
N ALA A 199 -37.11 49.66 8.49
CA ALA A 199 -36.95 48.56 9.44
C ALA A 199 -37.89 47.39 9.10
N GLN A 200 -39.17 47.66 8.83
CA GLN A 200 -40.14 46.65 8.40
C GLN A 200 -39.68 45.93 7.12
N ARG A 201 -39.15 46.65 6.11
CA ARG A 201 -38.62 46.05 4.87
C ARG A 201 -37.34 45.24 5.12
N ILE A 202 -36.46 45.68 6.03
CA ILE A 202 -35.25 44.95 6.40
C ILE A 202 -35.61 43.65 7.13
N GLU A 203 -36.56 43.66 8.06
CA GLU A 203 -37.03 42.46 8.75
C GLU A 203 -37.78 41.50 7.82
N GLN A 204 -38.59 42.01 6.88
CA GLN A 204 -39.19 41.18 5.82
C GLN A 204 -38.13 40.50 4.95
N ALA A 205 -37.14 41.25 4.44
CA ALA A 205 -36.05 40.69 3.64
C ALA A 205 -35.18 39.69 4.43
N ARG A 206 -34.99 39.90 5.74
CA ARG A 206 -34.34 38.93 6.64
C ARG A 206 -35.16 37.66 6.78
N ALA A 207 -36.45 37.76 7.08
CA ALA A 207 -37.34 36.60 7.24
C ALA A 207 -37.46 35.79 5.93
N GLU A 208 -37.53 36.45 4.77
CA GLU A 208 -37.51 35.81 3.46
C GLU A 208 -36.18 35.10 3.18
N ALA A 209 -35.05 35.73 3.50
CA ALA A 209 -33.72 35.11 3.35
C ALA A 209 -33.53 33.92 4.29
N GLU A 210 -33.99 34.00 5.55
CA GLU A 210 -33.94 32.88 6.50
C GLU A 210 -34.88 31.74 6.11
N ALA A 211 -36.07 32.03 5.59
CA ALA A 211 -36.98 31.04 5.02
C ALA A 211 -36.36 30.35 3.80
N PHE A 212 -35.72 31.10 2.90
CA PHE A 212 -35.01 30.54 1.74
C PHE A 212 -33.82 29.67 2.16
N LEU A 213 -32.97 30.15 3.08
CA LEU A 213 -31.79 29.41 3.56
C LEU A 213 -32.17 28.15 4.34
N SER A 214 -33.22 28.19 5.16
CA SER A 214 -33.71 27.01 5.89
C SER A 214 -34.37 25.98 4.95
N SER A 215 -35.12 26.44 3.94
CA SER A 215 -35.64 25.59 2.87
C SER A 215 -34.52 24.92 2.06
N ALA A 216 -33.56 25.70 1.54
CA ALA A 216 -32.42 25.20 0.78
C ALA A 216 -31.55 24.23 1.60
N ARG A 217 -31.29 24.53 2.89
CA ARG A 217 -30.60 23.62 3.80
C ARG A 217 -31.35 22.30 3.98
N THR A 218 -32.67 22.35 4.10
CA THR A 218 -33.53 21.16 4.25
C THR A 218 -33.52 20.33 2.97
N GLN A 219 -33.60 20.95 1.79
CA GLN A 219 -33.49 20.29 0.49
C GLN A 219 -32.12 19.61 0.32
N ILE A 220 -31.02 20.32 0.56
CA ILE A 220 -29.66 19.76 0.48
C ILE A 220 -29.49 18.58 1.45
N GLN A 221 -30.06 18.66 2.67
CA GLN A 221 -30.06 17.54 3.61
C GLN A 221 -30.86 16.33 3.08
N GLN A 222 -32.02 16.54 2.47
CA GLN A 222 -32.81 15.47 1.86
C GLN A 222 -32.08 14.83 0.67
N GLU A 223 -31.50 15.64 -0.23
CA GLU A 223 -30.74 15.17 -1.40
C GLU A 223 -29.49 14.39 -0.99
N VAL A 224 -28.72 14.86 0.01
CA VAL A 224 -27.54 14.14 0.54
C VAL A 224 -27.94 12.82 1.19
N GLN A 225 -29.05 12.74 1.93
CA GLN A 225 -29.51 11.48 2.50
C GLN A 225 -30.04 10.52 1.42
N ALA A 226 -30.77 11.02 0.41
CA ALA A 226 -31.22 10.21 -0.73
C ALA A 226 -30.04 9.70 -1.59
N ALA A 227 -28.97 10.47 -1.74
CA ALA A 227 -27.74 10.01 -2.39
C ALA A 227 -27.02 8.93 -1.57
N ARG A 228 -27.02 9.05 -0.23
CA ARG A 228 -26.47 8.03 0.69
C ARG A 228 -27.27 6.73 0.66
N THR A 229 -28.61 6.77 0.66
CA THR A 229 -29.40 5.54 0.57
C THR A 229 -29.23 4.87 -0.78
N ARG A 230 -29.23 5.63 -1.90
CA ARG A 230 -28.96 5.09 -3.25
C ARG A 230 -27.60 4.40 -3.33
N THR A 231 -26.53 5.05 -2.87
CA THR A 231 -25.18 4.45 -2.90
C THR A 231 -25.04 3.24 -1.95
N GLN A 232 -25.77 3.22 -0.83
CA GLN A 232 -25.88 2.03 0.02
C GLN A 232 -26.66 0.88 -0.65
N GLU A 233 -27.76 1.17 -1.34
CA GLU A 233 -28.51 0.18 -2.12
C GLU A 233 -27.69 -0.37 -3.29
N GLU A 234 -26.95 0.50 -4.01
CA GLU A 234 -26.07 0.10 -5.11
C GLU A 234 -24.91 -0.77 -4.63
N LEU A 235 -24.29 -0.42 -3.49
CA LEU A 235 -23.26 -1.23 -2.86
C LEU A 235 -23.80 -2.58 -2.38
N ALA A 236 -24.97 -2.62 -1.76
CA ALA A 236 -25.61 -3.86 -1.31
C ALA A 236 -26.03 -4.76 -2.48
N ARG A 237 -26.55 -4.18 -3.58
CA ARG A 237 -26.80 -4.88 -4.84
C ARG A 237 -25.50 -5.47 -5.39
N TRP A 238 -24.45 -4.67 -5.52
CA TRP A 238 -23.15 -5.13 -6.01
C TRP A 238 -22.55 -6.25 -5.15
N GLN A 239 -22.61 -6.12 -3.81
CA GLN A 239 -22.21 -7.16 -2.88
C GLN A 239 -22.99 -8.46 -3.13
N SER A 240 -24.32 -8.40 -3.21
CA SER A 240 -25.15 -9.59 -3.47
C SER A 240 -24.88 -10.24 -4.84
N THR A 241 -24.55 -9.46 -5.87
CA THR A 241 -24.14 -9.96 -7.18
C THR A 241 -22.78 -10.63 -7.12
N VAL A 242 -21.79 -10.04 -6.44
CA VAL A 242 -20.45 -10.61 -6.27
C VAL A 242 -20.48 -11.87 -5.40
N GLU A 243 -21.25 -11.87 -4.32
CA GLU A 243 -21.48 -13.07 -3.49
C GLU A 243 -22.09 -14.21 -4.32
N ARG A 244 -23.08 -13.89 -5.15
CA ARG A 244 -23.68 -14.86 -6.08
C ARG A 244 -22.70 -15.36 -7.13
N GLU A 245 -21.94 -14.48 -7.79
CA GLU A 245 -20.92 -14.90 -8.74
C GLU A 245 -19.85 -15.78 -8.07
N LEU A 246 -19.51 -15.51 -6.81
CA LEU A 246 -18.58 -16.35 -6.05
C LEU A 246 -19.19 -17.70 -5.65
N THR A 247 -20.48 -17.78 -5.31
CA THR A 247 -21.15 -19.08 -5.09
C THR A 247 -21.28 -19.87 -6.38
N ASP A 248 -21.72 -19.23 -7.46
CA ASP A 248 -21.96 -19.87 -8.75
C ASP A 248 -20.62 -20.42 -9.30
N ARG A 249 -19.53 -19.64 -9.27
CA ARG A 249 -18.17 -20.09 -9.63
C ARG A 249 -17.63 -21.20 -8.70
N ARG A 250 -17.89 -21.14 -7.39
CA ARG A 250 -17.51 -22.23 -6.46
C ARG A 250 -18.22 -23.53 -6.81
N THR A 251 -19.54 -23.49 -7.02
CA THR A 251 -20.30 -24.69 -7.37
C THR A 251 -19.90 -25.27 -8.73
N ALA A 252 -19.53 -24.42 -9.70
CA ALA A 252 -18.98 -24.88 -10.98
C ALA A 252 -17.62 -25.58 -10.81
N VAL A 253 -16.68 -25.00 -10.05
CA VAL A 253 -15.37 -25.62 -9.78
C VAL A 253 -15.52 -26.90 -8.94
N GLU A 254 -16.45 -26.95 -7.99
CA GLU A 254 -16.78 -28.17 -7.25
C GLU A 254 -17.35 -29.26 -8.18
N GLN A 255 -18.22 -28.90 -9.12
CA GLN A 255 -18.74 -29.81 -10.16
C GLN A 255 -17.60 -30.33 -11.06
N GLU A 256 -16.79 -29.45 -11.64
CA GLU A 256 -15.62 -29.81 -12.46
C GLU A 256 -14.67 -30.77 -11.71
N ILE A 257 -14.42 -30.53 -10.42
CA ILE A 257 -13.59 -31.43 -9.59
C ILE A 257 -14.27 -32.78 -9.38
N THR A 258 -15.60 -32.86 -9.22
CA THR A 258 -16.31 -34.16 -9.15
C THR A 258 -16.36 -34.90 -10.48
N GLU A 259 -16.49 -34.19 -11.60
CA GLU A 259 -16.43 -34.78 -12.95
C GLU A 259 -15.03 -35.31 -13.27
N GLN A 260 -13.98 -34.54 -12.97
CA GLN A 260 -12.59 -35.00 -13.10
C GLN A 260 -12.28 -36.20 -12.21
N ARG A 261 -12.77 -36.22 -10.96
CA ARG A 261 -12.61 -37.37 -10.05
C ARG A 261 -13.33 -38.62 -10.55
N THR A 262 -14.61 -38.52 -10.91
CA THR A 262 -15.38 -39.66 -11.41
C THR A 262 -14.84 -40.20 -12.74
N THR A 263 -14.32 -39.32 -13.61
CA THR A 263 -13.59 -39.71 -14.83
C THR A 263 -12.30 -40.47 -14.49
N ALA A 264 -11.45 -39.92 -13.62
CA ALA A 264 -10.20 -40.56 -13.20
C ALA A 264 -10.43 -41.87 -12.43
N GLU A 265 -11.49 -41.97 -11.62
CA GLU A 265 -11.91 -43.21 -10.96
C GLU A 265 -12.36 -44.27 -11.98
N GLY A 266 -13.05 -43.87 -13.05
CA GLY A 266 -13.39 -44.74 -14.18
C GLY A 266 -12.18 -45.20 -15.00
N GLU A 267 -11.22 -44.31 -15.25
CA GLU A 267 -9.94 -44.66 -15.90
C GLU A 267 -9.11 -45.62 -15.03
N LEU A 268 -9.01 -45.36 -13.72
CA LEU A 268 -8.34 -46.27 -12.79
C LEU A 268 -9.07 -47.61 -12.64
N ALA A 269 -10.41 -47.63 -12.69
CA ALA A 269 -11.17 -48.87 -12.68
C ALA A 269 -10.94 -49.69 -13.96
N THR A 270 -10.98 -49.07 -15.14
CA THR A 270 -10.71 -49.76 -16.41
C THR A 270 -9.26 -50.26 -16.48
N GLN A 271 -8.27 -49.44 -16.10
CA GLN A 271 -6.87 -49.86 -15.98
C GLN A 271 -6.68 -51.05 -15.02
N ARG A 272 -7.35 -51.04 -13.85
CA ARG A 272 -7.34 -52.18 -12.93
C ARG A 272 -7.92 -53.44 -13.57
N THR A 273 -9.10 -53.36 -14.19
CA THR A 273 -9.70 -54.54 -14.84
C THR A 273 -8.87 -55.07 -16.01
N ALA A 274 -8.14 -54.20 -16.73
CA ALA A 274 -7.20 -54.62 -17.76
C ALA A 274 -5.97 -55.33 -17.15
N ALA A 275 -5.35 -54.75 -16.12
CA ALA A 275 -4.23 -55.38 -15.41
C ALA A 275 -4.63 -56.71 -14.74
N GLU A 276 -5.84 -56.81 -14.19
CA GLU A 276 -6.40 -58.06 -13.65
C GLU A 276 -6.58 -59.12 -14.75
N GLN A 277 -7.01 -58.73 -15.95
CA GLN A 277 -7.11 -59.62 -17.11
C GLN A 277 -5.73 -60.05 -17.63
N GLU A 278 -4.75 -59.15 -17.70
CA GLU A 278 -3.37 -59.46 -18.06
C GLU A 278 -2.72 -60.41 -17.06
N ILE A 279 -2.89 -60.17 -15.75
CA ILE A 279 -2.41 -61.06 -14.69
C ILE A 279 -3.11 -62.44 -14.78
N ALA A 280 -4.42 -62.48 -15.02
CA ALA A 280 -5.15 -63.74 -15.20
C ALA A 280 -4.67 -64.51 -16.45
N ALA A 281 -4.38 -63.82 -17.56
CA ALA A 281 -3.83 -64.41 -18.77
C ALA A 281 -2.41 -64.96 -18.53
N LEU A 282 -1.52 -64.19 -17.90
CA LEU A 282 -0.17 -64.64 -17.54
C LEU A 282 -0.19 -65.82 -16.56
N ILE A 283 -1.14 -65.86 -15.63
CA ILE A 283 -1.36 -67.02 -14.74
C ILE A 283 -1.83 -68.23 -15.54
N ALA A 284 -2.75 -68.07 -16.50
CA ALA A 284 -3.19 -69.16 -17.37
C ALA A 284 -2.06 -69.69 -18.27
N GLU A 285 -1.26 -68.80 -18.88
CA GLU A 285 -0.08 -69.16 -19.66
C GLU A 285 0.98 -69.89 -18.80
N ALA A 286 1.22 -69.42 -17.58
CA ALA A 286 2.13 -70.07 -16.63
C ALA A 286 1.61 -71.45 -16.18
N GLN A 287 0.29 -71.60 -15.99
CA GLN A 287 -0.35 -72.89 -15.70
C GLN A 287 -0.27 -73.85 -16.89
N GLU A 288 -0.52 -73.37 -18.11
CA GLU A 288 -0.31 -74.14 -19.34
C GLU A 288 1.15 -74.56 -19.52
N TYR A 289 2.11 -73.66 -19.27
CA TYR A 289 3.53 -73.97 -19.35
C TYR A 289 3.93 -74.99 -18.29
N ALA A 290 3.47 -74.84 -17.05
CA ALA A 290 3.69 -75.82 -15.99
C ALA A 290 3.05 -77.18 -16.30
N ALA A 291 1.87 -77.21 -16.95
CA ALA A 291 1.24 -78.43 -17.41
C ALA A 291 2.03 -79.10 -18.55
N LYS A 292 2.51 -78.33 -19.54
CA LYS A 292 3.37 -78.81 -20.64
C LYS A 292 4.72 -79.31 -20.13
N VAL A 293 5.29 -78.69 -19.10
CA VAL A 293 6.51 -79.16 -18.43
C VAL A 293 6.25 -80.43 -17.62
N ARG A 294 5.15 -80.52 -16.86
CA ARG A 294 4.74 -81.76 -16.17
C ARG A 294 4.54 -82.89 -17.16
N GLN A 295 3.76 -82.68 -18.23
CA GLN A 295 3.56 -83.67 -19.28
C GLN A 295 4.89 -84.16 -19.87
N ARG A 296 5.85 -83.28 -20.18
CA ARG A 296 7.18 -83.68 -20.64
C ARG A 296 7.96 -84.49 -19.62
N ILE A 297 7.85 -84.15 -18.33
CA ILE A 297 8.48 -84.90 -17.23
C ILE A 297 7.80 -86.27 -17.07
N ASP A 298 6.48 -86.36 -17.21
CA ASP A 298 5.71 -87.60 -17.14
C ASP A 298 5.97 -88.50 -18.37
N GLU A 299 6.10 -87.93 -19.57
CA GLU A 299 6.54 -88.61 -20.80
C GLU A 299 7.98 -89.13 -20.67
N GLN A 300 8.91 -88.31 -20.14
CA GLN A 300 10.27 -88.73 -19.87
C GLN A 300 10.31 -89.82 -18.79
N ALA A 301 9.58 -89.67 -17.69
CA ALA A 301 9.47 -90.66 -16.62
C ALA A 301 8.86 -91.98 -17.12
N ALA A 302 7.83 -91.93 -17.98
CA ALA A 302 7.27 -93.10 -18.64
C ALA A 302 8.29 -93.77 -19.57
N SER A 303 9.06 -92.98 -20.34
CA SER A 303 10.13 -93.52 -21.20
C SER A 303 11.25 -94.17 -20.37
N HIS A 304 11.62 -93.58 -19.23
CA HIS A 304 12.61 -94.14 -18.31
C HIS A 304 12.06 -95.36 -17.55
N GLN A 305 10.77 -95.40 -17.22
CA GLN A 305 10.12 -96.59 -16.67
C GLN A 305 10.06 -97.73 -17.71
N GLN A 306 9.81 -97.43 -18.98
CA GLN A 306 9.87 -98.41 -20.07
C GLN A 306 11.31 -98.91 -20.29
N GLN A 307 12.31 -98.03 -20.27
CA GLN A 307 13.73 -98.40 -20.32
C GLN A 307 14.13 -99.27 -19.12
N LEU A 308 13.71 -98.91 -17.90
CA LEU A 308 13.94 -99.70 -16.69
C LEU A 308 13.23 -101.05 -16.74
N ALA A 309 12.00 -101.12 -17.25
CA ALA A 309 11.27 -102.38 -17.42
C ALA A 309 11.93 -103.28 -18.46
N ALA A 310 12.40 -102.72 -19.58
CA ALA A 310 13.18 -103.42 -20.58
C ALA A 310 14.50 -103.95 -20.00
N VAL A 311 15.28 -103.11 -19.31
CA VAL A 311 16.52 -103.52 -18.63
C VAL A 311 16.26 -104.56 -17.53
N GLN A 312 15.16 -104.47 -16.79
CA GLN A 312 14.76 -105.50 -15.81
C GLN A 312 14.39 -106.82 -16.49
N GLN A 313 13.75 -106.80 -17.66
CA GLN A 313 13.49 -108.01 -18.44
C GLN A 313 14.79 -108.57 -19.00
N ASP A 314 15.66 -107.75 -19.57
CA ASP A 314 17.00 -108.13 -20.02
C ASP A 314 17.82 -108.80 -18.89
N ILE A 315 17.68 -108.30 -17.64
CA ILE A 315 18.29 -108.91 -16.45
C ILE A 315 17.61 -110.23 -16.05
N ARG A 316 16.30 -110.40 -16.24
CA ARG A 316 15.62 -111.71 -16.04
C ARG A 316 16.10 -112.71 -17.09
N ASP A 317 16.03 -112.35 -18.36
CA ASP A 317 16.40 -113.21 -19.49
C ASP A 317 17.88 -113.61 -19.42
N ARG A 318 18.77 -112.70 -19.03
CA ARG A 318 20.19 -113.01 -18.74
C ARG A 318 20.35 -113.91 -17.51
N ARG A 319 19.53 -113.77 -16.45
CA ARG A 319 19.57 -114.66 -15.28
C ARG A 319 19.05 -116.06 -15.61
N GLU A 320 18.01 -116.18 -16.42
CA GLU A 320 17.54 -117.47 -16.93
C GLU A 320 18.57 -118.11 -17.87
N GLY A 321 19.20 -117.33 -18.76
CA GLY A 321 20.30 -117.79 -19.60
C GLY A 321 21.50 -118.27 -18.79
N LEU A 322 21.90 -117.52 -17.74
CA LEU A 322 22.94 -117.95 -16.80
C LEU A 322 22.53 -119.21 -16.03
N GLY A 323 21.26 -119.34 -15.62
CA GLY A 323 20.76 -120.55 -14.97
C GLY A 323 20.79 -121.79 -15.88
N ARG A 324 20.46 -121.63 -17.17
CA ARG A 324 20.61 -122.68 -18.19
C ARG A 324 22.08 -123.07 -18.36
N LEU A 325 22.96 -122.09 -18.57
CA LEU A 325 24.42 -122.32 -18.68
C LEU A 325 25.01 -122.95 -17.40
N GLN A 326 24.50 -122.62 -16.21
CA GLN A 326 24.88 -123.27 -14.96
C GLN A 326 24.41 -124.74 -14.93
N SER A 327 23.17 -125.04 -15.32
CA SER A 327 22.69 -126.42 -15.40
C SER A 327 23.40 -127.26 -16.47
N GLU A 328 23.80 -126.65 -17.59
CA GLU A 328 24.62 -127.28 -18.63
C GLU A 328 26.06 -127.53 -18.14
N LEU A 329 26.64 -126.59 -17.39
CA LEU A 329 27.93 -126.75 -16.74
C LEU A 329 27.91 -127.85 -15.66
N GLU A 330 26.87 -127.90 -14.83
CA GLU A 330 26.68 -128.95 -13.82
C GLU A 330 26.47 -130.32 -14.47
N ALA A 331 25.66 -130.43 -15.52
CA ALA A 331 25.50 -131.66 -16.29
C ALA A 331 26.83 -132.11 -16.94
N GLY A 332 27.60 -131.18 -17.51
CA GLY A 332 28.93 -131.46 -18.05
C GLY A 332 29.93 -131.89 -16.98
N GLN A 333 29.90 -131.28 -15.79
CA GLN A 333 30.72 -131.69 -14.65
C GLN A 333 30.32 -133.09 -14.12
N GLN A 334 29.03 -133.41 -14.08
CA GLN A 334 28.54 -134.75 -13.72
C GLN A 334 28.98 -135.81 -14.74
N GLN A 335 28.87 -135.53 -16.04
CA GLN A 335 29.39 -136.40 -17.10
C GLN A 335 30.91 -136.62 -16.98
N LEU A 336 31.67 -135.57 -16.70
CA LEU A 336 33.12 -135.65 -16.54
C LEU A 336 33.52 -136.38 -15.24
N ALA A 337 32.70 -136.29 -14.18
CA ALA A 337 32.86 -137.11 -12.98
C ALA A 337 32.54 -138.60 -13.25
N GLN A 338 31.50 -138.90 -14.03
CA GLN A 338 31.14 -140.26 -14.44
C GLN A 338 32.28 -140.93 -15.23
N VAL A 339 32.79 -140.25 -16.28
CA VAL A 339 33.92 -140.75 -17.10
C VAL A 339 35.19 -140.98 -16.26
N ARG A 340 35.42 -140.18 -15.21
CA ARG A 340 36.52 -140.40 -14.25
C ARG A 340 36.29 -141.63 -13.37
N GLN A 341 35.06 -141.93 -12.96
CA GLN A 341 34.74 -143.15 -12.21
C GLN A 341 34.90 -144.40 -13.09
N ASP A 342 34.42 -144.35 -14.33
CA ASP A 342 34.54 -145.45 -15.29
C ASP A 342 36.02 -145.73 -15.64
N GLY A 343 36.83 -144.68 -15.85
CA GLY A 343 38.28 -144.81 -16.03
C GLY A 343 38.99 -145.46 -14.82
N ASN A 344 38.68 -144.99 -13.61
CA ASN A 344 39.23 -145.57 -12.37
C ASN A 344 38.84 -147.04 -12.17
N ALA A 345 37.68 -147.49 -12.70
CA ALA A 345 37.29 -148.89 -12.68
C ALA A 345 38.12 -149.73 -13.66
N ILE A 346 38.32 -149.23 -14.89
CA ILE A 346 39.14 -149.88 -15.92
C ILE A 346 40.59 -150.07 -15.46
N ASP A 347 41.21 -149.05 -14.84
CA ASP A 347 42.57 -149.13 -14.31
C ASP A 347 42.71 -150.20 -13.20
N GLN A 348 41.69 -150.36 -12.36
CA GLN A 348 41.66 -151.41 -11.33
C GLN A 348 41.49 -152.82 -11.91
N GLU A 349 40.84 -152.98 -13.06
CA GLU A 349 40.82 -154.27 -13.78
C GLU A 349 42.15 -154.55 -14.47
N LEU A 350 42.77 -153.52 -15.08
CA LEU A 350 44.09 -153.63 -15.71
C LEU A 350 45.15 -154.10 -14.71
N ALA A 351 45.16 -153.53 -13.50
CA ALA A 351 46.07 -153.94 -12.41
C ALA A 351 45.87 -155.43 -12.01
N LYS A 352 44.62 -155.90 -11.89
CA LYS A 352 44.30 -157.30 -11.57
C LYS A 352 44.75 -158.27 -12.67
N GLN A 353 44.64 -157.88 -13.94
CA GLN A 353 45.14 -158.67 -15.07
C GLN A 353 46.68 -158.75 -15.08
N GLN A 354 47.37 -157.63 -14.85
CA GLN A 354 48.83 -157.59 -14.76
C GLN A 354 49.36 -158.47 -13.61
N GLN A 355 48.69 -158.47 -12.44
CA GLN A 355 49.08 -159.32 -11.31
C GLN A 355 48.98 -160.83 -11.64
N ARG A 356 47.93 -161.26 -12.38
CA ARG A 356 47.77 -162.65 -12.85
C ARG A 356 48.82 -163.08 -13.88
N LEU A 357 49.23 -162.18 -14.77
CA LEU A 357 50.37 -162.42 -15.66
C LEU A 357 51.71 -162.47 -14.90
N GLY A 358 51.78 -161.82 -13.73
CA GLY A 358 52.95 -161.84 -12.86
C GLY A 358 53.14 -163.15 -12.07
N THR A 359 52.07 -163.89 -11.76
CA THR A 359 52.17 -165.19 -11.06
C THR A 359 52.45 -166.34 -12.03
N THR A 360 51.66 -166.44 -13.09
CA THR A 360 51.77 -167.50 -14.12
C THR A 360 53.16 -167.56 -14.79
N ARG A 361 53.84 -166.41 -14.93
CA ARG A 361 55.22 -166.35 -15.45
C ARG A 361 56.29 -166.93 -14.50
N ARG A 362 56.02 -167.03 -13.18
CA ARG A 362 56.94 -167.62 -12.20
C ARG A 362 56.75 -169.14 -12.14
N GLU A 363 55.49 -169.56 -12.07
CA GLU A 363 55.10 -170.97 -12.12
C GLU A 363 55.67 -171.69 -13.37
N LEU A 364 55.66 -171.02 -14.52
CA LEU A 364 56.28 -171.53 -15.75
C LEU A 364 57.83 -171.61 -15.68
N ALA A 365 58.48 -170.70 -14.96
CA ALA A 365 59.94 -170.67 -14.84
C ALA A 365 60.47 -171.79 -13.94
N ASP A 366 59.78 -172.07 -12.83
CA ASP A 366 60.16 -173.13 -11.90
C ASP A 366 60.01 -174.53 -12.52
N GLU A 367 58.95 -174.76 -13.31
CA GLU A 367 58.75 -176.02 -14.06
C GLU A 367 59.76 -176.20 -15.19
N LEU A 368 60.15 -175.14 -15.90
CA LEU A 368 61.22 -175.20 -16.90
C LEU A 368 62.57 -175.56 -16.24
N HIS A 369 62.86 -175.05 -15.04
CA HIS A 369 64.10 -175.36 -14.33
C HIS A 369 64.18 -176.85 -13.93
N ARG A 370 63.07 -177.42 -13.43
CA ARG A 370 62.94 -178.86 -13.12
C ARG A 370 63.18 -179.75 -14.34
N LEU A 371 62.66 -179.35 -15.51
CA LEU A 371 62.85 -180.05 -16.78
C LEU A 371 64.29 -180.04 -17.29
N GLU A 372 65.06 -178.96 -17.05
CA GLU A 372 66.48 -178.92 -17.41
C GLU A 372 67.35 -179.83 -16.53
N GLU A 373 67.05 -179.93 -15.23
CA GLU A 373 67.79 -180.82 -14.32
C GLU A 373 67.54 -182.29 -14.65
N ALA A 374 66.27 -182.67 -14.89
CA ALA A 374 65.91 -184.00 -15.37
C ALA A 374 66.61 -184.37 -16.70
N ARG A 375 66.74 -183.40 -17.63
CA ARG A 375 67.50 -183.60 -18.87
C ARG A 375 68.99 -183.82 -18.63
N ARG A 376 69.64 -183.03 -17.78
CA ARG A 376 71.09 -183.20 -17.50
C ARG A 376 71.40 -184.55 -16.85
N ALA A 377 70.50 -185.07 -16.01
CA ALA A 377 70.62 -186.44 -15.48
C ALA A 377 70.44 -187.51 -16.57
N ALA A 378 69.47 -187.34 -17.47
CA ALA A 378 69.26 -188.25 -18.62
C ALA A 378 70.42 -188.19 -19.62
N ASP A 379 71.01 -187.01 -19.85
CA ASP A 379 72.21 -186.87 -20.66
C ASP A 379 73.41 -187.58 -20.01
N TYR A 380 73.56 -187.53 -18.68
CA TYR A 380 74.51 -188.38 -17.94
C TYR A 380 74.12 -189.88 -17.89
N ALA A 381 73.11 -190.32 -18.66
CA ALA A 381 72.68 -191.72 -18.82
C ALA A 381 72.61 -192.22 -20.29
N ASP A 382 72.05 -191.45 -21.25
CA ASP A 382 71.94 -191.83 -22.69
C ASP A 382 73.13 -191.36 -23.52
N GLN A 383 73.62 -190.15 -23.28
CA GLN A 383 74.97 -189.87 -23.75
C GLN A 383 75.84 -190.94 -23.14
N HIS A 384 75.65 -191.29 -21.85
CA HIS A 384 76.26 -192.44 -21.15
C HIS A 384 75.87 -193.84 -21.69
N ALA A 385 75.30 -193.90 -22.90
CA ALA A 385 75.01 -195.08 -23.70
C ALA A 385 75.63 -195.06 -25.12
N LYS A 386 76.67 -194.26 -25.47
CA LYS A 386 77.42 -194.29 -26.78
C LYS A 386 78.84 -194.97 -26.93
N GLU A 387 79.90 -194.72 -26.15
CA GLU A 387 81.30 -195.20 -26.31
C GLU A 387 81.52 -196.73 -26.36
N VAL A 388 80.84 -197.56 -25.54
CA VAL A 388 80.91 -199.04 -25.72
C VAL A 388 80.15 -199.45 -27.00
N ARG A 389 79.26 -198.61 -27.59
CA ARG A 389 78.69 -198.87 -28.94
C ARG A 389 79.81 -198.79 -29.98
N SER A 390 80.91 -198.10 -29.68
CA SER A 390 82.15 -198.19 -30.47
C SER A 390 83.04 -199.39 -30.13
N ARG A 391 82.88 -200.07 -28.98
CA ARG A 391 83.52 -201.38 -28.73
C ARG A 391 82.80 -202.47 -29.52
N VAL A 392 81.60 -202.88 -29.11
CA VAL A 392 80.99 -204.11 -29.64
C VAL A 392 80.57 -203.98 -31.12
N LYS A 393 80.17 -202.79 -31.58
CA LYS A 393 79.81 -202.58 -33.01
C LYS A 393 81.02 -202.60 -33.96
N ARG A 394 82.26 -202.49 -33.45
CA ARG A 394 83.49 -202.69 -34.24
C ARG A 394 83.94 -204.15 -34.26
N GLU A 395 83.49 -204.97 -33.31
CA GLU A 395 83.73 -206.42 -33.31
C GLU A 395 82.70 -207.14 -34.21
N ALA A 396 81.43 -206.74 -34.17
CA ALA A 396 80.38 -207.29 -35.04
C ALA A 396 80.67 -207.13 -36.55
N LYS A 397 81.14 -205.94 -37.00
CA LYS A 397 81.55 -205.71 -38.39
C LYS A 397 83.02 -206.09 -38.68
N ARG A 398 83.55 -207.12 -38.01
CA ARG A 398 84.65 -207.95 -38.52
C ARG A 398 84.19 -209.34 -39.00
N VAL A 399 82.94 -209.72 -38.76
CA VAL A 399 82.44 -211.09 -39.01
C VAL A 399 81.17 -211.11 -39.86
N ALA A 400 80.27 -210.13 -39.69
CA ALA A 400 79.01 -210.06 -40.42
C ALA A 400 79.19 -210.14 -41.96
N ASP A 401 80.02 -209.27 -42.54
CA ASP A 401 80.27 -209.15 -43.99
C ASP A 401 81.15 -210.27 -44.58
N LEU A 402 81.01 -211.49 -44.06
CA LEU A 402 81.64 -212.72 -44.57
C LEU A 402 80.63 -213.90 -44.75
N ALA A 403 79.30 -213.67 -44.62
CA ALA A 403 78.29 -214.75 -44.52
C ALA A 403 77.00 -214.70 -45.40
N ALA A 404 76.13 -213.67 -45.29
CA ALA A 404 74.89 -213.53 -46.08
C ALA A 404 74.23 -212.13 -45.93
N ALA A 405 73.42 -211.66 -46.89
CA ALA A 405 73.76 -210.73 -47.98
C ALA A 405 74.61 -211.28 -49.16
N ALA A 406 75.51 -210.49 -49.77
CA ALA A 406 75.67 -210.35 -51.22
C ALA A 406 76.19 -211.54 -52.06
N VAL A 407 77.44 -211.97 -51.93
CA VAL A 407 78.15 -212.80 -52.96
C VAL A 407 78.98 -213.92 -52.32
N MET A 408 79.03 -215.17 -52.79
CA MET A 408 78.30 -215.88 -53.85
C MET A 408 77.84 -217.25 -53.31
N ALA A 409 76.60 -217.70 -53.45
CA ALA A 409 75.48 -217.02 -54.10
C ALA A 409 74.94 -215.84 -53.27
N ALA A 410 74.71 -216.04 -51.96
CA ALA A 410 74.22 -215.00 -51.06
C ALA A 410 74.47 -215.35 -49.56
N ALA A 411 75.67 -215.19 -48.97
CA ALA A 411 76.94 -214.75 -49.54
C ALA A 411 77.77 -213.86 -48.57
N THR A 412 77.63 -212.53 -48.59
CA THR A 412 78.52 -211.59 -47.84
C THR A 412 77.93 -210.19 -47.61
N GLY A 413 77.58 -209.72 -46.40
CA GLY A 413 77.18 -210.41 -45.17
C GLY A 413 76.41 -209.45 -44.20
N GLY A 414 75.94 -209.86 -43.00
CA GLY A 414 75.12 -208.96 -42.14
C GLY A 414 74.84 -209.31 -40.63
N ALA A 415 74.56 -208.24 -39.82
CA ALA A 415 73.92 -208.10 -38.44
C ALA A 415 74.72 -207.76 -37.07
N ALA A 416 74.39 -206.61 -36.36
CA ALA A 416 74.20 -206.20 -34.85
C ALA A 416 75.25 -205.76 -33.64
N THR A 417 75.05 -204.67 -32.71
CA THR A 417 75.43 -204.33 -31.16
C THR A 417 75.71 -202.81 -30.48
N ALA A 418 76.13 -202.52 -29.14
CA ALA A 418 75.94 -201.32 -28.08
C ALA A 418 77.10 -200.88 -26.93
N GLU A 419 77.37 -199.84 -25.94
CA GLU A 419 76.90 -198.52 -25.13
C GLU A 419 77.90 -197.48 -24.14
N TYR A 420 78.18 -196.06 -24.16
CA TYR A 420 78.79 -194.90 -23.14
C TYR A 420 78.97 -193.18 -23.41
N PRO A 421 79.36 -192.08 -22.55
CA PRO A 421 78.98 -190.51 -22.29
C PRO A 421 79.40 -189.00 -22.90
N GLN A 422 78.72 -187.77 -22.56
CA GLN A 422 79.18 -186.23 -22.42
C GLN A 422 78.56 -184.77 -23.02
N VAL A 423 78.14 -183.57 -22.33
CA VAL A 423 77.98 -181.99 -22.75
C VAL A 423 77.38 -180.76 -21.77
N VAL A 424 77.36 -179.36 -22.06
CA VAL A 424 76.84 -178.01 -21.32
C VAL A 424 76.67 -176.59 -22.17
N ALA A 425 76.35 -175.21 -21.90
CA ALA A 425 75.60 -174.08 -21.06
C ALA A 425 75.85 -172.50 -21.54
N ARG A 426 75.40 -171.16 -21.26
CA ARG A 426 74.35 -170.09 -20.68
C ARG A 426 74.62 -168.51 -21.14
N ASN A 427 74.16 -167.17 -20.88
CA ASN A 427 73.32 -166.11 -20.05
C ASN A 427 72.88 -164.67 -20.80
N VAL A 428 72.53 -163.30 -20.51
CA VAL A 428 72.64 -162.00 -19.58
C VAL A 428 71.66 -160.64 -19.82
N PRO A 429 71.65 -159.39 -19.12
CA PRO A 429 70.67 -158.14 -19.15
C PRO A 429 71.05 -156.50 -18.97
N ALA A 430 70.13 -155.41 -18.93
CA ALA A 430 70.27 -153.81 -18.76
C ALA A 430 68.94 -152.88 -18.39
N GLY A 431 68.61 -151.49 -18.21
CA GLY A 431 68.97 -149.94 -18.15
C GLY A 431 67.70 -148.89 -17.86
N GLY A 432 67.42 -147.49 -17.69
CA GLY A 432 67.82 -145.95 -17.59
C GLY A 432 66.54 -144.87 -17.40
N ASP A 433 66.27 -143.48 -17.28
CA ASP A 433 66.72 -141.96 -17.05
C ASP A 433 65.47 -140.88 -16.72
N ALA A 434 65.20 -139.47 -16.62
CA ALA A 434 65.68 -137.96 -16.71
C ALA A 434 64.71 -136.68 -16.17
N PRO A 435 65.00 -135.26 -16.16
CA PRO A 435 64.29 -133.97 -15.52
C PRO A 435 64.14 -132.50 -16.28
N ALA A 436 63.75 -131.15 -15.94
CA ALA A 436 62.98 -130.15 -14.97
C ALA A 436 62.87 -128.49 -15.30
N PRO A 437 62.05 -127.48 -14.66
CA PRO A 437 61.69 -125.97 -15.05
C PRO A 437 61.40 -124.67 -14.02
N ALA A 438 61.09 -123.31 -14.38
CA ALA A 438 60.77 -122.02 -13.50
C ALA A 438 60.19 -120.51 -14.01
N PRO A 439 59.73 -119.41 -13.20
CA PRO A 439 59.08 -117.97 -13.47
C PRO A 439 59.46 -116.59 -12.61
N GLY A 440 58.97 -115.24 -12.46
CA GLY A 440 58.03 -114.06 -12.97
C GLY A 440 57.73 -112.66 -12.07
N GLN A 441 57.21 -111.41 -12.54
CA GLN A 441 56.11 -110.38 -11.96
C GLN A 441 56.05 -108.85 -11.31
N ASP A 442 54.82 -108.19 -11.33
CA ASP A 442 53.91 -107.24 -10.48
C ASP A 442 54.10 -105.72 -9.97
N HIS A 443 53.01 -104.88 -9.77
CA HIS A 443 53.00 -103.36 -9.56
C HIS A 443 52.09 -102.62 -8.43
N PRO A 444 51.12 -101.61 -8.58
CA PRO A 444 51.00 -100.34 -7.72
C PRO A 444 49.59 -99.76 -7.21
N ALA A 445 49.48 -98.56 -6.52
CA ALA A 445 48.22 -97.92 -5.94
C ALA A 445 48.13 -96.35 -5.65
N SER A 446 46.92 -95.73 -5.80
CA SER A 446 46.21 -94.53 -5.17
C SER A 446 46.77 -93.07 -4.94
N GLY A 447 45.94 -92.00 -5.15
CA GLY A 447 46.08 -90.60 -4.58
C GLY A 447 45.28 -89.44 -5.26
N GLN A 448 44.85 -88.34 -4.56
CA GLN A 448 44.02 -87.19 -5.11
C GLN A 448 44.14 -85.83 -4.29
N PRO A 449 43.33 -84.73 -4.45
CA PRO A 449 43.69 -83.39 -5.04
C PRO A 449 43.58 -82.11 -4.13
N ALA A 450 43.86 -80.88 -4.65
CA ALA A 450 43.39 -79.56 -4.12
C ALA A 450 43.64 -78.33 -5.06
N GLN A 451 42.97 -77.17 -4.81
CA GLN A 451 43.13 -75.80 -5.41
C GLN A 451 42.68 -74.71 -4.37
N LEU A 452 42.52 -73.38 -4.53
CA LEU A 452 42.52 -72.37 -5.64
C LEU A 452 42.62 -70.91 -5.04
N PRO A 453 43.24 -69.87 -5.68
CA PRO A 453 43.32 -68.48 -5.15
C PRO A 453 42.57 -67.38 -5.95
N ASP A 454 42.16 -66.26 -5.30
CA ASP A 454 42.61 -64.85 -5.57
C ASP A 454 41.98 -63.82 -4.56
N GLU A 455 42.49 -62.58 -4.47
CA GLU A 455 42.02 -61.45 -3.63
C GLU A 455 41.64 -60.17 -4.44
N GLY A 456 41.36 -59.02 -3.80
CA GLY A 456 41.00 -57.77 -4.52
C GLY A 456 41.03 -56.44 -3.72
N ALA A 457 40.97 -55.31 -4.43
CA ALA A 457 40.91 -53.91 -3.95
C ALA A 457 40.37 -52.98 -5.09
N GLY A 458 39.99 -51.70 -4.92
CA GLY A 458 39.98 -50.78 -3.77
C GLY A 458 41.06 -49.68 -3.85
N GLY A 459 40.77 -48.37 -3.78
CA GLY A 459 39.50 -47.62 -3.77
C GLY A 459 39.70 -46.11 -3.46
N ASP A 460 38.68 -45.28 -3.75
CA ASP A 460 38.51 -43.85 -3.39
C ASP A 460 39.24 -42.74 -4.23
N ASN A 461 38.84 -41.46 -4.02
CA ASN A 461 38.49 -40.51 -5.10
C ASN A 461 38.74 -39.01 -4.74
N GLY A 462 38.40 -38.04 -5.63
CA GLY A 462 38.42 -36.60 -5.31
C GLY A 462 37.94 -35.60 -6.40
N HIS A 463 38.09 -34.30 -6.10
CA HIS A 463 37.85 -33.08 -6.92
C HIS A 463 36.41 -32.51 -7.12
N ARG A 464 36.11 -31.45 -6.34
CA ARG A 464 35.88 -30.03 -6.73
C ARG A 464 35.16 -29.68 -8.06
N GLY A 465 34.17 -28.78 -7.99
CA GLY A 465 33.57 -28.04 -9.12
C GLY A 465 32.84 -26.75 -8.68
N GLU A 466 32.59 -25.81 -9.61
CA GLU A 466 31.96 -24.47 -9.38
C GLU A 466 30.88 -24.15 -10.46
N ALA A 467 30.35 -22.91 -10.45
CA ALA A 467 29.41 -22.28 -11.40
C ALA A 467 27.90 -22.53 -11.16
N SER A 468 26.95 -21.65 -11.53
CA SER A 468 26.97 -20.19 -11.82
C SER A 468 25.51 -19.71 -12.01
N GLU A 469 25.14 -18.47 -11.64
CA GLU A 469 23.85 -17.90 -12.10
C GLU A 469 23.79 -16.37 -12.12
N LEU A 470 22.97 -15.81 -13.02
CA LEU A 470 22.77 -14.36 -13.20
C LEU A 470 21.35 -14.04 -13.70
N PRO A 471 20.65 -13.17 -12.94
CA PRO A 471 19.89 -12.00 -13.42
C PRO A 471 20.54 -10.69 -12.88
N GLY A 472 20.22 -9.47 -13.32
CA GLY A 472 19.26 -8.95 -14.29
C GLY A 472 19.23 -7.40 -14.19
N ALA A 473 18.50 -6.67 -15.05
CA ALA A 473 18.40 -5.20 -14.96
C ALA A 473 17.05 -4.64 -15.45
N ALA A 474 16.62 -3.50 -14.89
CA ALA A 474 15.52 -2.67 -15.37
C ALA A 474 15.78 -1.17 -15.06
N PRO A 475 15.51 -0.22 -15.98
CA PRO A 475 15.79 1.21 -15.79
C PRO A 475 14.57 1.99 -15.24
N ALA A 476 14.81 3.22 -14.74
CA ALA A 476 13.79 4.13 -14.24
C ALA A 476 13.43 5.23 -15.25
N HIS A 477 12.15 5.60 -15.31
CA HIS A 477 11.62 6.75 -16.06
C HIS A 477 11.27 7.93 -15.13
N PRO A 478 11.60 9.18 -15.51
CA PRO A 478 11.05 10.39 -14.88
C PRO A 478 10.19 11.20 -15.87
N ASP A 479 8.87 11.15 -15.72
CA ASP A 479 7.93 12.00 -16.47
C ASP A 479 6.98 12.74 -15.51
N GLN A 480 7.06 14.07 -15.49
CA GLN A 480 6.08 14.96 -14.85
C GLN A 480 5.57 15.98 -15.90
N PRO A 481 4.28 15.96 -16.28
CA PRO A 481 3.70 17.01 -17.10
C PRO A 481 3.38 18.27 -16.27
N THR A 482 3.55 19.43 -16.89
CA THR A 482 3.31 20.75 -16.28
C THR A 482 1.84 21.15 -16.24
N LEU A 483 1.46 21.93 -15.22
CA LEU A 483 0.15 22.60 -15.13
C LEU A 483 0.22 24.03 -15.69
N PRO A 484 -0.69 24.44 -16.61
CA PRO A 484 -0.74 25.81 -17.12
C PRO A 484 -1.92 26.64 -16.57
N GLY A 485 -1.62 27.89 -16.23
CA GLY A 485 -2.52 29.04 -16.43
C GLY A 485 -3.82 29.14 -15.60
N GLU A 486 -3.73 29.65 -14.38
CA GLU A 486 -4.88 30.25 -13.69
C GLU A 486 -5.08 31.70 -14.16
N THR A 487 -6.20 31.99 -14.83
CA THR A 487 -6.55 33.34 -15.29
C THR A 487 -7.75 33.89 -14.52
N VAL A 488 -7.50 34.84 -13.61
CA VAL A 488 -8.55 35.57 -12.89
C VAL A 488 -8.94 36.84 -13.67
N ALA A 489 -10.23 37.00 -13.96
CA ALA A 489 -10.75 38.16 -14.70
C ALA A 489 -12.02 38.73 -14.05
N VAL A 490 -11.97 40.04 -13.77
CA VAL A 490 -13.10 40.99 -13.70
C VAL A 490 -14.32 40.59 -12.85
N ALA A 491 -14.42 41.22 -11.68
CA ALA A 491 -15.72 41.74 -11.20
C ALA A 491 -15.91 43.17 -11.74
N ARG A 492 -17.17 43.59 -11.89
CA ARG A 492 -17.58 44.95 -12.28
C ARG A 492 -18.08 45.73 -11.06
#